data_AF-A0A1U7P2T4-F1
#
_entry.id   AF-A0A1U7P2T4-F1
#
_cell.length_a   1.000
_cell.length_b   1.000
_cell.length_c   1.000
_cell.angle_alpha   90.00
_cell.angle_beta   90.00
_cell.angle_gamma   90.00
#
_symmetry.space_group_name_H-M   'P 1'
#
loop_
_entity.id
_entity.type
_entity.pdbx_description
1 polymer ?
#
loop_
_entity_poly.entity_id
_entity_poly.type
_entity_poly.pdbx_seq_one_letter_code
_entity_poly.pdbx_strand_id
1 'polypeptide(L)'
;MSAMNASLHQLPVKMLGDLISPRALERILQDAAAERGTTPERMDVRTLESILKREVFKRLQLSVPATLAKRRVSEVLEELSQVTQERLPANDAALDELEEQARRFALYFDWPETQRLRGLLGVARQEQEGGQDTAALVQEGQDLIAQMDRRLQEGLVVQAQDLAELRAVFTRVQGLGGREVRRLDTLIGQIDEAQTQSTLLPGEVDRARTLTYNLRKQLESSVVEGLGSGARSAEGAQAQARVLELEREHARQALDTAEREFAPLLLVRPDLREQLVALRGGGEQQPLTAQVVEGWCETLRAVLAEVLSEQRAALAALESDLSGHPAGAGVRVSLDAARHLLDGGTLASDELRALSTARGALQASPDGAALSGEAGLHAGRELLEIERTARDLPGAAAAELAPLLSEAQAALSNGQALDLDPLWAVLERHMGVAAQEREGFDARADGIVAEYDAVRGLAGETTQRLGRLADTLRAQRRLGPMSAAARARYAQTLTDAETLLAEAQAEYRAAQEVTATFGDDALSGLLGVFELDAAELPAEVWTFQGCMLLSGPYDKSTVPLTNLMTVAEDMGVTEVTMHSARHRWEAQQDAEGLWRVTRTQR
;
A
#
# COMPACT_ATOMS: atom_id res chain seq x y z
N MET A 1 -16.73 -12.62 -15.33
CA MET A 1 -16.74 -11.76 -14.14
C MET A 1 -17.25 -12.61 -13.00
N SER A 2 -16.32 -13.40 -12.46
CA SER A 2 -16.56 -14.62 -11.68
C SER A 2 -16.22 -14.34 -10.22
N ALA A 3 -17.13 -14.63 -9.29
CA ALA A 3 -16.96 -14.32 -7.87
C ALA A 3 -17.07 -15.59 -7.00
N MET A 4 -15.93 -15.92 -6.39
CA MET A 4 -15.62 -16.66 -5.15
C MET A 4 -16.71 -17.51 -4.46
N ASN A 5 -16.46 -18.81 -4.38
CA ASN A 5 -17.03 -19.72 -3.39
C ASN A 5 -16.21 -19.68 -2.08
N ALA A 6 -16.47 -18.71 -1.21
CA ALA A 6 -16.05 -18.82 0.20
C ALA A 6 -17.01 -19.75 0.94
N SER A 7 -16.51 -20.65 1.80
CA SER A 7 -17.36 -21.35 2.76
C SER A 7 -18.11 -20.32 3.61
N LEU A 8 -19.35 -20.57 4.07
CA LEU A 8 -20.16 -19.52 4.72
C LEU A 8 -19.45 -18.90 5.93
N HIS A 9 -18.68 -19.72 6.65
CA HIS A 9 -17.95 -19.29 7.84
C HIS A 9 -16.67 -18.49 7.52
N GLN A 10 -16.12 -18.56 6.31
CA GLN A 10 -14.92 -17.81 5.90
C GLN A 10 -15.21 -16.33 5.60
N LEU A 11 -16.42 -16.00 5.15
CA LEU A 11 -16.75 -14.60 4.83
C LEU A 11 -16.64 -13.69 6.06
N PRO A 12 -17.20 -14.05 7.24
CA PRO A 12 -16.95 -13.30 8.47
C PRO A 12 -15.49 -13.22 8.86
N VAL A 13 -14.73 -14.30 8.71
CA VAL A 13 -13.28 -14.35 9.03
C VAL A 13 -12.51 -13.34 8.19
N LYS A 14 -12.80 -13.27 6.90
CA LYS A 14 -12.20 -12.31 5.97
C LYS A 14 -12.57 -10.86 6.29
N MET A 15 -13.85 -10.60 6.57
CA MET A 15 -14.38 -9.25 6.72
C MET A 15 -14.14 -8.62 8.11
N LEU A 16 -13.99 -9.44 9.15
CA LEU A 16 -13.72 -8.99 10.52
C LEU A 16 -12.25 -9.15 10.93
N GLY A 17 -11.40 -9.64 10.01
CA GLY A 17 -9.98 -9.88 10.23
C GLY A 17 -9.15 -8.64 10.60
N ASP A 18 -9.70 -7.44 10.44
CA ASP A 18 -9.12 -6.17 10.89
C ASP A 18 -9.40 -5.85 12.36
N LEU A 19 -10.45 -6.44 12.95
CA LEU A 19 -10.91 -6.17 14.32
C LEU A 19 -10.60 -7.31 15.29
N ILE A 20 -10.62 -8.52 14.77
CA ILE A 20 -10.33 -9.76 15.49
C ILE A 20 -9.40 -10.58 14.59
N SER A 21 -8.43 -11.27 15.17
CA SER A 21 -7.60 -12.16 14.36
C SER A 21 -8.46 -13.23 13.66
N PRO A 22 -8.15 -13.55 12.37
CA PRO A 22 -8.82 -14.61 11.63
C PRO A 22 -8.91 -15.93 12.41
N ARG A 23 -7.80 -16.39 13.00
CA ARG A 23 -7.73 -17.62 13.80
C ARG A 23 -8.56 -17.58 15.08
N ALA A 24 -8.55 -16.45 15.79
CA ALA A 24 -9.37 -16.29 16.99
C ALA A 24 -10.88 -16.35 16.65
N LEU A 25 -11.26 -15.74 15.52
CA LEU A 25 -12.62 -15.78 15.01
C LEU A 25 -13.01 -17.18 14.53
N GLU A 26 -12.13 -17.90 13.83
CA GLU A 26 -12.32 -19.31 13.46
C GLU A 26 -12.56 -20.17 14.70
N ARG A 27 -11.78 -19.98 15.77
CA ARG A 27 -11.96 -20.72 17.02
C ARG A 27 -13.31 -20.40 17.67
N ILE A 28 -13.72 -19.14 17.72
CA ILE A 28 -15.05 -18.74 18.23
C ILE A 28 -16.17 -19.41 17.42
N LEU A 29 -16.04 -19.42 16.09
CA LEU A 29 -17.00 -20.08 15.21
C LEU A 29 -17.02 -21.60 15.44
N GLN A 30 -15.85 -22.21 15.64
CA GLN A 30 -15.70 -23.65 15.92
C GLN A 30 -16.32 -24.04 17.26
N ASP A 31 -16.02 -23.31 18.33
CA ASP A 31 -16.57 -23.52 19.67
C ASP A 31 -18.09 -23.32 19.68
N ALA A 32 -18.57 -22.23 19.07
CA ALA A 32 -20.00 -21.93 18.99
C ALA A 32 -20.77 -22.94 18.11
N ALA A 33 -20.13 -23.50 17.08
CA ALA A 33 -20.68 -24.58 16.26
C ALA A 33 -20.76 -25.90 17.06
N ALA A 34 -19.72 -26.21 17.82
CA ALA A 34 -19.64 -27.41 18.67
C ALA A 34 -20.69 -27.39 19.79
N GLU A 35 -20.90 -26.25 20.46
CA GLU A 35 -21.99 -26.06 21.43
C GLU A 35 -23.39 -26.33 20.85
N ARG A 36 -23.54 -26.11 19.53
CA ARG A 36 -24.77 -26.34 18.77
C ARG A 36 -24.83 -27.72 18.11
N GLY A 37 -23.84 -28.58 18.34
CA GLY A 37 -23.75 -29.93 17.79
C GLY A 37 -23.47 -29.97 16.28
N THR A 38 -22.84 -28.95 15.73
CA THR A 38 -22.52 -28.81 14.30
C THR A 38 -21.03 -28.57 14.07
N THR A 39 -20.58 -28.64 12.82
CA THR A 39 -19.22 -28.23 12.41
C THR A 39 -19.29 -26.96 11.55
N PRO A 40 -18.25 -26.11 11.52
CA PRO A 40 -18.24 -24.85 10.76
C PRO A 40 -18.62 -25.01 9.28
N GLU A 41 -18.23 -26.12 8.67
CA GLU A 41 -18.52 -26.49 7.28
C GLU A 41 -19.98 -26.86 7.03
N ARG A 42 -20.69 -27.33 8.07
CA ARG A 42 -22.08 -27.79 8.01
C ARG A 42 -23.08 -26.76 8.55
N MET A 43 -22.61 -25.59 8.99
CA MET A 43 -23.46 -24.54 9.50
C MET A 43 -24.34 -23.94 8.40
N ASP A 44 -25.63 -23.77 8.71
CA ASP A 44 -26.54 -23.01 7.86
C ASP A 44 -26.40 -21.50 8.10
N VAL A 45 -26.90 -20.71 7.17
CA VAL A 45 -26.81 -19.24 7.18
C VAL A 45 -27.46 -18.64 8.43
N ARG A 46 -28.56 -19.25 8.90
CA ARG A 46 -29.30 -18.78 10.09
C ARG A 46 -28.52 -19.01 11.38
N THR A 47 -27.86 -20.17 11.49
CA THR A 47 -27.00 -20.46 12.64
C THR A 47 -25.79 -19.52 12.63
N LEU A 48 -25.17 -19.30 11.47
CA LEU A 48 -24.08 -18.34 11.35
C LEU A 48 -24.51 -16.92 11.72
N GLU A 49 -25.66 -16.45 11.23
CA GLU A 49 -26.23 -15.15 11.59
C GLU A 49 -26.45 -15.02 13.12
N SER A 50 -26.95 -16.08 13.76
CA SER A 50 -27.10 -16.09 15.21
C SER A 50 -25.76 -16.00 15.94
N ILE A 51 -24.73 -16.69 15.44
CA ILE A 51 -23.40 -16.69 16.05
C ILE A 51 -22.74 -15.31 15.90
N LEU A 52 -22.90 -14.68 14.73
CA LEU A 52 -22.41 -13.33 14.48
C LEU A 52 -23.07 -12.30 15.40
N LYS A 53 -24.39 -12.38 15.60
CA LYS A 53 -25.15 -11.43 16.42
C LYS A 53 -24.96 -11.59 17.93
N ARG A 54 -24.53 -12.75 18.43
CA ARG A 54 -24.44 -13.04 19.87
C ARG A 54 -22.99 -13.21 20.32
N GLU A 55 -22.32 -14.27 19.88
CA GLU A 55 -20.98 -14.63 20.33
C GLU A 55 -19.93 -13.66 19.76
N VAL A 56 -19.91 -13.47 18.43
CA VAL A 56 -18.93 -12.61 17.77
C VAL A 56 -19.17 -11.14 18.11
N PHE A 57 -20.44 -10.68 18.11
CA PHE A 57 -20.76 -9.32 18.54
C PHE A 57 -20.35 -9.04 20.00
N LYS A 58 -20.58 -9.98 20.93
CA LYS A 58 -20.14 -9.83 22.32
C LYS A 58 -18.61 -9.79 22.43
N ARG A 59 -17.89 -10.57 21.62
CA ARG A 59 -16.42 -10.52 21.56
C ARG A 59 -15.93 -9.18 21.02
N LEU A 60 -16.50 -8.70 19.91
CA LEU A 60 -16.17 -7.40 19.32
C LEU A 60 -16.39 -6.24 20.30
N GLN A 61 -17.46 -6.29 21.11
CA GLN A 61 -17.71 -5.25 22.13
C GLN A 61 -16.62 -5.14 23.21
N LEU A 62 -15.75 -6.14 23.35
CA LEU A 62 -14.62 -6.09 24.27
C LEU A 62 -13.42 -5.35 23.68
N SER A 63 -13.32 -5.27 22.35
CA SER A 63 -12.19 -4.65 21.65
C SER A 63 -12.54 -3.32 20.97
N VAL A 64 -13.79 -3.11 20.56
CA VAL A 64 -14.23 -1.93 19.79
C VAL A 64 -15.56 -1.34 20.27
N PRO A 65 -15.83 -0.04 20.01
CA PRO A 65 -17.10 0.59 20.37
C PRO A 65 -18.31 -0.12 19.76
N ALA A 66 -19.42 -0.17 20.50
CA ALA A 66 -20.63 -0.91 20.11
C ALA A 66 -21.24 -0.46 18.77
N THR A 67 -21.06 0.81 18.39
CA THR A 67 -21.49 1.37 17.10
C THR A 67 -20.70 0.78 15.95
N LEU A 68 -19.37 0.70 16.08
CA LEU A 68 -18.47 0.10 15.10
C LEU A 68 -18.74 -1.41 14.99
N ALA A 69 -18.82 -2.11 16.12
CA ALA A 69 -19.13 -3.54 16.16
C ALA A 69 -20.44 -3.87 15.44
N LYS A 70 -21.50 -3.07 15.68
CA LYS A 70 -22.81 -3.28 15.07
C LYS A 70 -22.77 -3.04 13.56
N ARG A 71 -22.13 -1.95 13.11
CA ARG A 71 -21.97 -1.61 11.69
C ARG A 71 -21.24 -2.73 10.93
N ARG A 72 -20.14 -3.22 11.51
CA ARG A 72 -19.32 -4.29 10.92
C ARG A 72 -20.05 -5.61 10.84
N VAL A 73 -20.77 -6.00 11.90
CA VAL A 73 -21.60 -7.22 11.87
C VAL A 73 -22.74 -7.08 10.84
N SER A 74 -23.34 -5.90 10.66
CA SER A 74 -24.35 -5.71 9.61
C SER A 74 -23.78 -5.80 8.19
N GLU A 75 -22.60 -5.22 7.93
CA GLU A 75 -21.91 -5.34 6.64
C GLU A 75 -21.68 -6.81 6.27
N VAL A 76 -21.19 -7.62 7.22
CA VAL A 76 -20.98 -9.06 7.03
C VAL A 76 -22.28 -9.80 6.72
N LEU A 77 -23.37 -9.46 7.41
CA LEU A 77 -24.67 -10.10 7.19
C LEU A 77 -25.27 -9.74 5.83
N GLU A 78 -25.08 -8.50 5.37
CA GLU A 78 -25.48 -8.07 4.03
C GLU A 78 -24.72 -8.86 2.97
N GLU A 79 -23.39 -8.99 3.10
CA GLU A 79 -22.57 -9.71 2.14
C GLU A 79 -22.85 -11.24 2.16
N LEU A 80 -23.10 -11.82 3.34
CA LEU A 80 -23.56 -13.22 3.47
C LEU A 80 -24.88 -13.47 2.73
N SER A 81 -25.81 -12.51 2.79
CA SER A 81 -27.11 -12.61 2.11
C SER A 81 -26.99 -12.53 0.58
N GLN A 82 -25.92 -11.93 0.08
CA GLN A 82 -25.62 -11.79 -1.34
C GLN A 82 -24.92 -13.05 -1.88
N VAL A 83 -23.91 -13.57 -1.16
CA VAL A 83 -23.15 -14.79 -1.53
C VAL A 83 -24.03 -16.05 -1.50
N THR A 84 -25.03 -16.10 -0.63
CA THR A 84 -25.95 -17.24 -0.51
C THR A 84 -26.91 -17.41 -1.68
N GLN A 85 -27.03 -16.41 -2.57
CA GLN A 85 -27.91 -16.46 -3.74
C GLN A 85 -27.27 -17.16 -4.97
N GLU A 86 -25.97 -17.49 -4.96
CA GLU A 86 -25.22 -17.85 -6.19
C GLU A 86 -24.58 -19.26 -6.24
N ARG A 87 -24.88 -20.21 -5.32
CA ARG A 87 -24.04 -21.44 -5.17
C ARG A 87 -24.36 -22.66 -6.07
N LEU A 88 -23.31 -23.24 -6.67
CA LEU A 88 -23.16 -24.59 -7.26
C LEU A 88 -21.72 -25.16 -6.97
N PRO A 89 -21.46 -26.50 -7.01
CA PRO A 89 -20.30 -27.20 -6.39
C PRO A 89 -19.05 -27.27 -7.32
N ALA A 90 -17.83 -27.78 -7.00
CA ALA A 90 -17.28 -28.77 -6.05
C ALA A 90 -15.75 -28.55 -5.78
N ASN A 91 -15.17 -29.25 -4.78
CA ASN A 91 -13.78 -29.12 -4.27
C ASN A 91 -12.64 -29.24 -5.30
N ASP A 92 -12.79 -30.00 -6.39
CA ASP A 92 -11.71 -30.16 -7.39
C ASP A 92 -11.37 -28.86 -8.12
N ALA A 93 -12.37 -27.98 -8.32
CA ALA A 93 -12.16 -26.69 -8.95
C ALA A 93 -11.40 -25.69 -8.05
N ALA A 94 -11.36 -25.93 -6.73
CA ALA A 94 -10.79 -24.96 -5.78
C ALA A 94 -9.26 -24.94 -5.82
N LEU A 95 -8.60 -26.09 -6.03
CA LEU A 95 -7.15 -26.13 -6.21
C LEU A 95 -6.73 -25.53 -7.55
N ASP A 96 -7.44 -25.86 -8.63
CA ASP A 96 -7.18 -25.27 -9.95
C ASP A 96 -7.39 -23.75 -9.95
N GLU A 97 -8.43 -23.27 -9.25
CA GLU A 97 -8.66 -21.83 -9.05
C GLU A 97 -7.52 -21.19 -8.25
N LEU A 98 -7.05 -21.85 -7.19
CA LEU A 98 -5.91 -21.38 -6.40
C LEU A 98 -4.63 -21.30 -7.26
N GLU A 99 -4.37 -22.29 -8.12
CA GLU A 99 -3.24 -22.28 -9.06
C GLU A 99 -3.34 -21.12 -10.05
N GLU A 100 -4.53 -20.82 -10.56
CA GLU A 100 -4.74 -19.69 -11.46
C GLU A 100 -4.52 -18.35 -10.76
N GLN A 101 -5.05 -18.17 -9.55
CA GLN A 101 -4.85 -16.96 -8.76
C GLN A 101 -3.35 -16.77 -8.40
N ALA A 102 -2.63 -17.87 -8.13
CA ALA A 102 -1.19 -17.84 -7.84
C ALA A 102 -0.35 -17.31 -9.01
N ARG A 103 -0.79 -17.49 -10.27
CA ARG A 103 -0.04 -17.02 -11.47
C ARG A 103 0.14 -15.50 -11.49
N ARG A 104 -0.79 -14.73 -10.95
CA ARG A 104 -0.69 -13.26 -10.85
C ARG A 104 0.54 -12.82 -10.05
N PHE A 105 1.00 -13.64 -9.10
CA PHE A 105 2.13 -13.34 -8.22
C PHE A 105 3.45 -13.95 -8.71
N ALA A 106 3.49 -14.55 -9.90
CA ALA A 106 4.70 -15.15 -10.47
C ALA A 106 5.87 -14.16 -10.64
N LEU A 107 5.57 -12.88 -10.83
CA LEU A 107 6.57 -11.80 -10.93
C LEU A 107 7.22 -11.45 -9.57
N TYR A 108 6.63 -11.88 -8.46
CA TYR A 108 7.08 -11.59 -7.09
C TYR A 108 7.69 -12.84 -6.44
N PHE A 109 8.58 -13.51 -7.19
CA PHE A 109 9.23 -14.73 -6.72
C PHE A 109 9.98 -14.51 -5.41
N ASP A 110 10.62 -13.36 -5.23
CA ASP A 110 11.42 -13.06 -4.04
C ASP A 110 10.59 -12.83 -2.77
N TRP A 111 9.25 -12.85 -2.88
CA TRP A 111 8.38 -12.75 -1.72
C TRP A 111 8.26 -14.10 -1.00
N PRO A 112 8.42 -14.13 0.33
CA PRO A 112 8.37 -15.38 1.07
C PRO A 112 7.00 -16.06 1.01
N GLU A 113 5.93 -15.27 0.93
CA GLU A 113 4.57 -15.78 0.76
C GLU A 113 4.40 -16.55 -0.56
N THR A 114 5.01 -16.08 -1.65
CA THR A 114 5.01 -16.75 -2.96
C THR A 114 5.74 -18.09 -2.87
N GLN A 115 6.89 -18.13 -2.20
CA GLN A 115 7.70 -19.35 -2.03
C GLN A 115 6.93 -20.41 -1.24
N ARG A 116 6.25 -19.99 -0.16
CA ARG A 116 5.39 -20.86 0.65
C ARG A 116 4.18 -21.36 -0.13
N LEU A 117 3.52 -20.49 -0.91
CA LEU A 117 2.38 -20.88 -1.75
C LEU A 117 2.78 -21.96 -2.76
N ARG A 118 3.99 -21.87 -3.35
CA ARG A 118 4.49 -22.90 -4.26
C ARG A 118 4.74 -24.24 -3.57
N GLY A 119 5.35 -24.24 -2.39
CA GLY A 119 5.52 -25.46 -1.58
C GLY A 119 4.16 -26.06 -1.19
N LEU A 120 3.21 -25.22 -0.80
CA LEU A 120 1.84 -25.63 -0.46
C LEU A 120 1.12 -26.26 -1.65
N LEU A 121 1.15 -25.63 -2.83
CA LEU A 121 0.50 -26.15 -4.04
C LEU A 121 1.12 -27.49 -4.47
N GLY A 122 2.44 -27.63 -4.34
CA GLY A 122 3.15 -28.88 -4.61
C GLY A 122 2.67 -30.02 -3.71
N VAL A 123 2.56 -29.79 -2.39
CA VAL A 123 2.07 -30.78 -1.43
C VAL A 123 0.57 -31.05 -1.63
N ALA A 124 -0.25 -30.02 -1.85
CA ALA A 124 -1.68 -30.18 -2.09
C ALA A 124 -1.97 -31.04 -3.32
N ARG A 125 -1.19 -30.88 -4.39
CA ARG A 125 -1.33 -31.71 -5.60
C ARG A 125 -0.98 -33.17 -5.35
N GLN A 126 0.09 -33.43 -4.59
CA GLN A 126 0.47 -34.79 -4.19
C GLN A 126 -0.59 -35.45 -3.30
N GLU A 127 -1.20 -34.69 -2.38
CA GLU A 127 -2.28 -35.18 -1.52
C GLU A 127 -3.56 -35.46 -2.29
N GLN A 128 -3.91 -34.62 -3.27
CA GLN A 128 -5.04 -34.87 -4.17
C GLN A 128 -4.82 -36.13 -5.02
N GLU A 129 -3.63 -36.31 -5.59
CA GLU A 129 -3.26 -37.52 -6.34
C GLU A 129 -3.33 -38.78 -5.44
N GLY A 130 -3.03 -38.62 -4.14
CA GLY A 130 -3.17 -39.64 -3.11
C GLY A 130 -4.59 -39.84 -2.58
N GLY A 131 -5.58 -39.06 -3.02
CA GLY A 131 -6.97 -39.12 -2.57
C GLY A 131 -7.20 -38.60 -1.14
N GLN A 132 -6.29 -37.77 -0.62
CA GLN A 132 -6.38 -37.14 0.70
C GLN A 132 -7.16 -35.82 0.63
N ASP A 133 -7.67 -35.35 1.77
CA ASP A 133 -8.41 -34.10 1.86
C ASP A 133 -7.46 -32.89 1.81
N THR A 134 -7.63 -32.02 0.82
CA THR A 134 -6.80 -30.84 0.58
C THR A 134 -7.43 -29.55 1.10
N ALA A 135 -8.62 -29.59 1.71
CA ALA A 135 -9.37 -28.39 2.10
C ALA A 135 -8.57 -27.42 2.99
N ALA A 136 -7.85 -27.96 3.98
CA ALA A 136 -7.02 -27.14 4.87
C ALA A 136 -5.83 -26.48 4.15
N LEU A 137 -5.22 -27.18 3.18
CA LEU A 137 -4.13 -26.63 2.36
C LEU A 137 -4.65 -25.54 1.42
N VAL A 138 -5.78 -25.79 0.75
CA VAL A 138 -6.41 -24.79 -0.12
C VAL A 138 -6.72 -23.53 0.67
N GLN A 139 -7.23 -23.66 1.90
CA GLN A 139 -7.50 -22.51 2.76
C GLN A 139 -6.23 -21.73 3.11
N GLU A 140 -5.18 -22.40 3.58
CA GLU A 140 -3.90 -21.76 3.88
C GLU A 140 -3.33 -21.05 2.62
N GLY A 141 -3.52 -21.63 1.43
CA GLY A 141 -3.15 -21.00 0.17
C GLY A 141 -3.94 -19.73 -0.14
N GLN A 142 -5.25 -19.72 0.11
CA GLN A 142 -6.10 -18.53 -0.07
C GLN A 142 -5.71 -17.40 0.87
N ASP A 143 -5.36 -17.71 2.12
CA ASP A 143 -4.92 -16.73 3.11
C ASP A 143 -3.59 -16.09 2.68
N LEU A 144 -2.66 -16.88 2.12
CA LEU A 144 -1.40 -16.35 1.55
C LEU A 144 -1.68 -15.43 0.35
N ILE A 145 -2.63 -15.77 -0.51
CA ILE A 145 -3.03 -14.89 -1.63
C ILE A 145 -3.61 -13.58 -1.10
N ALA A 146 -4.47 -13.61 -0.10
CA ALA A 146 -5.01 -12.40 0.52
C ALA A 146 -3.90 -11.52 1.13
N GLN A 147 -2.91 -12.13 1.79
CA GLN A 147 -1.74 -11.43 2.32
C GLN A 147 -0.92 -10.76 1.21
N MET A 148 -0.65 -11.47 0.11
CA MET A 148 0.09 -10.94 -1.02
C MET A 148 -0.67 -9.85 -1.76
N ASP A 149 -2.00 -9.98 -1.92
CA ASP A 149 -2.82 -8.94 -2.55
C ASP A 149 -2.81 -7.67 -1.70
N ARG A 150 -2.95 -7.76 -0.38
CA ARG A 150 -2.78 -6.63 0.55
C ARG A 150 -1.44 -5.93 0.33
N ARG A 151 -0.34 -6.69 0.34
CA ARG A 151 1.02 -6.16 0.13
C ARG A 151 1.16 -5.48 -1.24
N LEU A 152 0.58 -6.06 -2.28
CA LEU A 152 0.56 -5.51 -3.63
C LEU A 152 -0.21 -4.18 -3.68
N GLN A 153 -1.41 -4.12 -3.11
CA GLN A 153 -2.21 -2.88 -3.07
C GLN A 153 -1.49 -1.77 -2.30
N GLU A 154 -0.89 -2.09 -1.15
CA GLU A 154 -0.08 -1.12 -0.38
C GLU A 154 1.11 -0.60 -1.20
N GLY A 155 1.81 -1.50 -1.92
CA GLY A 155 2.90 -1.12 -2.80
C GLY A 155 2.46 -0.22 -3.96
N LEU A 156 1.29 -0.49 -4.55
CA LEU A 156 0.77 0.27 -5.68
C LEU A 156 0.39 1.69 -5.29
N VAL A 157 -0.05 1.91 -4.05
CA VAL A 157 -0.27 3.25 -3.51
C VAL A 157 1.03 4.03 -3.38
N VAL A 158 2.10 3.38 -2.90
CA VAL A 158 3.43 4.00 -2.80
C VAL A 158 3.98 4.32 -4.20
N GLN A 159 3.90 3.38 -5.13
CA GLN A 159 4.33 3.59 -6.51
C GLN A 159 3.55 4.72 -7.20
N ALA A 160 2.24 4.83 -6.96
CA ALA A 160 1.43 5.93 -7.49
C ALA A 160 1.86 7.30 -6.94
N GLN A 161 2.15 7.37 -5.63
CA GLN A 161 2.68 8.58 -5.01
C GLN A 161 4.04 8.96 -5.63
N ASP A 162 4.93 7.99 -5.76
CA ASP A 162 6.25 8.19 -6.37
C ASP A 162 6.15 8.66 -7.81
N LEU A 163 5.25 8.06 -8.60
CA LEU A 163 5.00 8.46 -9.98
C LEU A 163 4.50 9.91 -10.06
N ALA A 164 3.62 10.32 -9.15
CA ALA A 164 3.13 11.70 -9.08
C ALA A 164 4.24 12.70 -8.72
N GLU A 165 5.14 12.33 -7.81
CA GLU A 165 6.32 13.14 -7.45
C GLU A 165 7.34 13.21 -8.60
N LEU A 166 7.65 12.08 -9.25
CA LEU A 166 8.55 12.01 -10.39
C LEU A 166 8.07 12.87 -11.55
N ARG A 167 6.77 12.83 -11.88
CA ARG A 167 6.16 13.70 -12.91
C ARG A 167 6.30 15.17 -12.57
N ALA A 168 6.05 15.55 -11.32
CA ALA A 168 6.15 16.93 -10.88
C ALA A 168 7.58 17.47 -10.98
N VAL A 169 8.57 16.65 -10.62
CA VAL A 169 9.98 17.04 -10.75
C VAL A 169 10.42 17.05 -12.21
N PHE A 170 9.95 16.11 -13.02
CA PHE A 170 10.26 16.03 -14.45
C PHE A 170 9.94 17.35 -15.17
N THR A 171 8.79 17.96 -14.88
CA THR A 171 8.40 19.27 -15.44
C THR A 171 9.41 20.38 -15.17
N ARG A 172 10.17 20.30 -14.06
CA ARG A 172 11.20 21.28 -13.70
C ARG A 172 12.53 20.99 -14.39
N VAL A 173 12.87 19.71 -14.56
CA VAL A 173 14.18 19.30 -15.10
C VAL A 173 14.20 19.06 -16.61
N GLN A 174 13.05 18.98 -17.26
CA GLN A 174 12.94 18.76 -18.72
C GLN A 174 13.73 19.80 -19.54
N GLY A 175 13.88 21.02 -19.03
CA GLY A 175 14.63 22.10 -19.68
C GLY A 175 16.14 21.87 -19.79
N LEU A 176 16.72 20.98 -18.97
CA LEU A 176 18.13 20.56 -19.11
C LEU A 176 18.40 19.82 -20.42
N GLY A 177 17.39 19.09 -20.93
CA GLY A 177 17.54 18.20 -22.07
C GLY A 177 18.56 17.06 -21.84
N GLY A 178 18.95 16.39 -22.92
CA GLY A 178 20.00 15.37 -22.90
C GLY A 178 19.52 13.92 -22.69
N ARG A 179 20.49 13.00 -22.55
CA ARG A 179 20.23 11.54 -22.50
C ARG A 179 19.57 11.12 -21.18
N GLU A 180 19.96 11.72 -20.06
CA GLU A 180 19.44 11.37 -18.73
C GLU A 180 17.96 11.78 -18.57
N VAL A 181 17.58 12.95 -19.09
CA VAL A 181 16.17 13.40 -19.12
C VAL A 181 15.31 12.47 -19.98
N ARG A 182 15.77 12.05 -21.16
CA ARG A 182 15.04 11.07 -22.00
C ARG A 182 14.89 9.72 -21.31
N ARG A 183 15.93 9.28 -20.59
CA ARG A 183 15.88 8.03 -19.82
C ARG A 183 14.87 8.12 -18.67
N LEU A 184 14.81 9.27 -17.98
CA LEU A 184 13.82 9.52 -16.94
C LEU A 184 12.39 9.50 -17.50
N ASP A 185 12.16 10.15 -18.64
CA ASP A 185 10.86 10.14 -19.34
C ASP A 185 10.43 8.70 -19.71
N THR A 186 11.34 7.89 -20.26
CA THR A 186 11.08 6.48 -20.55
C THR A 186 10.72 5.68 -19.29
N LEU A 187 11.44 5.88 -18.19
CA LEU A 187 11.14 5.20 -16.92
C LEU A 187 9.79 5.63 -16.36
N ILE A 188 9.45 6.92 -16.42
CA ILE A 188 8.13 7.43 -15.99
C ILE A 188 7.03 6.77 -16.81
N GLY A 189 7.20 6.63 -18.13
CA GLY A 189 6.25 5.93 -19.00
C GLY A 189 6.10 4.45 -18.64
N GLN A 190 7.20 3.74 -18.37
CA GLN A 190 7.18 2.34 -17.94
C GLN A 190 6.47 2.15 -16.59
N ILE A 191 6.74 3.02 -15.62
CA ILE A 191 6.11 2.97 -14.30
C ILE A 191 4.60 3.27 -14.41
N ASP A 192 4.20 4.21 -15.25
CA ASP A 192 2.78 4.54 -15.48
C ASP A 192 2.00 3.41 -16.16
N GLU A 193 2.61 2.76 -17.16
CA GLU A 193 2.03 1.58 -17.80
C GLU A 193 1.86 0.44 -16.79
N ALA A 194 2.89 0.15 -15.98
CA ALA A 194 2.83 -0.86 -14.94
C ALA A 194 1.80 -0.53 -13.85
N GLN A 195 1.69 0.74 -13.45
CA GLN A 195 0.67 1.20 -12.51
C GLN A 195 -0.73 0.93 -13.06
N THR A 196 -0.96 1.22 -14.34
CA THR A 196 -2.24 0.94 -15.02
C THR A 196 -2.54 -0.56 -15.06
N GLN A 197 -1.51 -1.39 -15.24
CA GLN A 197 -1.59 -2.85 -15.20
C GLN A 197 -1.60 -3.44 -13.77
N SER A 198 -1.61 -2.59 -12.73
CA SER A 198 -1.54 -3.03 -11.32
C SER A 198 -0.33 -3.93 -11.00
N THR A 199 0.82 -3.61 -11.58
CA THR A 199 2.10 -4.30 -11.38
C THR A 199 3.12 -3.39 -10.71
N LEU A 200 3.90 -3.93 -9.77
CA LEU A 200 4.96 -3.19 -9.08
C LEU A 200 6.29 -3.28 -9.83
N LEU A 201 6.95 -2.13 -9.97
CA LEU A 201 8.27 -1.97 -10.57
C LEU A 201 9.21 -1.20 -9.62
N PRO A 202 9.55 -1.78 -8.45
CA PRO A 202 10.34 -1.07 -7.44
C PRO A 202 11.74 -0.67 -7.95
N GLY A 203 12.38 -1.54 -8.75
CA GLY A 203 13.71 -1.26 -9.29
C GLY A 203 13.72 -0.13 -10.34
N GLU A 204 12.66 0.02 -11.12
CA GLU A 204 12.44 1.13 -12.05
C GLU A 204 12.19 2.44 -11.29
N VAL A 205 11.36 2.40 -10.25
CA VAL A 205 11.09 3.55 -9.37
C VAL A 205 12.38 4.05 -8.72
N ASP A 206 13.20 3.18 -8.15
CA ASP A 206 14.46 3.57 -7.51
C ASP A 206 15.50 4.11 -8.51
N ARG A 207 15.54 3.55 -9.74
CA ARG A 207 16.35 4.11 -10.83
C ARG A 207 15.85 5.50 -11.25
N ALA A 208 14.54 5.70 -11.35
CA ALA A 208 13.94 6.98 -11.70
C ALA A 208 14.21 8.04 -10.61
N ARG A 209 14.10 7.68 -9.33
CA ARG A 209 14.46 8.54 -8.19
C ARG A 209 15.93 8.94 -8.21
N THR A 210 16.84 7.99 -8.43
CA THR A 210 18.28 8.26 -8.52
C THR A 210 18.61 9.22 -9.67
N LEU A 211 18.03 9.01 -10.85
CA LEU A 211 18.19 9.94 -11.98
C LEU A 211 17.62 11.32 -11.67
N THR A 212 16.46 11.38 -11.02
CA THR A 212 15.81 12.63 -10.61
C THR A 212 16.69 13.42 -9.65
N TYR A 213 17.28 12.77 -8.66
CA TYR A 213 18.25 13.38 -7.75
C TYR A 213 19.46 13.93 -8.50
N ASN A 214 20.08 13.14 -9.39
CA ASN A 214 21.25 13.58 -10.17
C ASN A 214 20.94 14.81 -11.04
N LEU A 215 19.77 14.82 -11.71
CA LEU A 215 19.33 15.93 -12.55
C LEU A 215 19.03 17.19 -11.72
N ARG A 216 18.38 17.07 -10.55
CA ARG A 216 18.16 18.19 -9.62
C ARG A 216 19.48 18.75 -9.11
N LYS A 217 20.43 17.88 -8.75
CA LYS A 217 21.75 18.29 -8.30
C LYS A 217 22.52 19.04 -9.39
N GLN A 218 22.47 18.56 -10.64
CA GLN A 218 23.08 19.23 -11.80
C GLN A 218 22.48 20.62 -12.05
N LEU A 219 21.15 20.79 -11.91
CA LEU A 219 20.49 22.09 -12.02
C LEU A 219 21.00 23.08 -10.98
N GLU A 220 20.96 22.69 -9.70
CA GLU A 220 21.37 23.58 -8.60
C GLU A 220 22.88 23.85 -8.64
N SER A 221 23.71 22.87 -9.03
CA SER A 221 25.16 23.08 -9.19
C SER A 221 25.50 23.98 -10.38
N SER A 222 24.74 23.90 -11.47
CA SER A 222 24.90 24.80 -12.62
C SER A 222 24.56 26.25 -12.29
N VAL A 223 23.59 26.49 -11.40
CA VAL A 223 23.30 27.82 -10.83
C VAL A 223 24.49 28.33 -10.00
N VAL A 224 25.12 27.47 -9.20
CA VAL A 224 26.31 27.83 -8.40
C VAL A 224 27.52 28.15 -9.29
N GLU A 225 27.75 27.38 -10.36
CA GLU A 225 28.86 27.59 -11.30
C GLU A 225 28.66 28.81 -12.22
N GLY A 226 27.42 29.06 -12.66
CA GLY A 226 27.06 30.20 -13.52
C GLY A 226 27.21 31.57 -12.83
N LEU A 227 27.13 31.60 -11.49
CA LEU A 227 27.33 32.80 -10.66
C LEU A 227 28.82 33.10 -10.34
N GLY A 228 29.74 32.64 -11.20
CA GLY A 228 31.20 32.65 -11.05
C GLY A 228 31.80 33.80 -10.21
N SER A 229 32.70 33.42 -9.29
CA SER A 229 33.39 34.30 -8.31
C SER A 229 32.49 35.09 -7.34
N GLY A 230 31.17 34.86 -7.36
CA GLY A 230 30.19 35.42 -6.44
C GLY A 230 29.85 34.50 -5.27
N ALA A 231 30.74 33.61 -4.81
CA ALA A 231 30.53 32.69 -3.68
C ALA A 231 30.22 33.39 -2.31
N ARG A 232 29.99 34.71 -2.32
CA ARG A 232 29.54 35.52 -1.19
C ARG A 232 28.14 36.16 -1.42
N SER A 233 27.45 35.85 -2.51
CA SER A 233 26.06 36.29 -2.70
C SER A 233 25.12 35.42 -1.87
N ALA A 234 24.03 36.00 -1.38
CA ALA A 234 23.00 35.26 -0.63
C ALA A 234 22.40 34.12 -1.47
N GLU A 235 22.30 34.30 -2.80
CA GLU A 235 21.77 33.31 -3.74
C GLU A 235 22.69 32.09 -3.91
N GLY A 236 24.02 32.28 -3.94
CA GLY A 236 24.98 31.17 -3.99
C GLY A 236 24.97 30.34 -2.70
N ALA A 237 24.81 31.00 -1.55
CA ALA A 237 24.65 30.31 -0.26
C ALA A 237 23.33 29.52 -0.18
N GLN A 238 22.24 30.07 -0.74
CA GLN A 238 20.95 29.39 -0.82
C GLN A 238 20.99 28.17 -1.76
N ALA A 239 21.61 28.29 -2.94
CA ALA A 239 21.77 27.17 -3.86
C ALA A 239 22.63 26.04 -3.25
N GLN A 240 23.72 26.39 -2.56
CA GLN A 240 24.52 25.41 -1.82
C GLN A 240 23.73 24.74 -0.69
N ALA A 241 22.89 25.49 0.04
CA ALA A 241 22.01 24.93 1.07
C ALA A 241 20.99 23.93 0.48
N ARG A 242 20.40 24.24 -0.69
CA ARG A 242 19.51 23.32 -1.41
C ARG A 242 20.23 22.05 -1.84
N VAL A 243 21.47 22.14 -2.34
CA VAL A 243 22.26 20.95 -2.70
C VAL A 243 22.51 20.06 -1.48
N LEU A 244 22.87 20.65 -0.33
CA LEU A 244 23.06 19.90 0.92
C LEU A 244 21.75 19.26 1.43
N GLU A 245 20.63 19.95 1.25
CA GLU A 245 19.30 19.41 1.57
C GLU A 245 18.93 18.23 0.67
N LEU A 246 19.19 18.34 -0.65
CA LEU A 246 19.01 17.25 -1.61
C LEU A 246 19.86 16.03 -1.26
N GLU A 247 21.12 16.24 -0.86
CA GLU A 247 22.02 15.16 -0.44
C GLU A 247 21.51 14.44 0.81
N ARG A 248 20.98 15.18 1.79
CA ARG A 248 20.37 14.62 3.00
C ARG A 248 19.08 13.87 2.69
N GLU A 249 18.23 14.43 1.81
CA GLU A 249 17.01 13.78 1.35
C GLU A 249 17.33 12.45 0.65
N HIS A 250 18.30 12.47 -0.26
CA HIS A 250 18.74 11.26 -0.97
C HIS A 250 19.32 10.21 -0.01
N ALA A 251 20.13 10.61 0.98
CA ALA A 251 20.67 9.68 1.97
C ALA A 251 19.56 9.05 2.85
N ARG A 252 18.54 9.83 3.24
CA ARG A 252 17.39 9.29 3.99
C ARG A 252 16.59 8.30 3.16
N GLN A 253 16.32 8.63 1.89
CA GLN A 253 15.62 7.73 0.98
C GLN A 253 16.41 6.42 0.75
N ALA A 254 17.74 6.51 0.60
CA ALA A 254 18.60 5.34 0.48
C ALA A 254 18.56 4.47 1.74
N LEU A 255 18.54 5.09 2.93
CA LEU A 255 18.40 4.37 4.20
C LEU A 255 17.03 3.68 4.32
N ASP A 256 15.94 4.32 3.89
CA ASP A 256 14.59 3.75 3.90
C ASP A 256 14.44 2.62 2.87
N THR A 257 15.12 2.70 1.73
CA THR A 257 15.21 1.57 0.78
C THR A 257 16.00 0.41 1.39
N ALA A 258 17.14 0.68 2.03
CA ALA A 258 17.92 -0.34 2.71
C ALA A 258 17.14 -1.03 3.84
N GLU A 259 16.41 -0.27 4.67
CA GLU A 259 15.54 -0.85 5.72
C GLU A 259 14.51 -1.81 5.13
N ARG A 260 13.90 -1.46 3.98
CA ARG A 260 12.92 -2.30 3.30
C ARG A 260 13.54 -3.55 2.67
N GLU A 261 14.68 -3.41 2.00
CA GLU A 261 15.41 -4.51 1.36
C GLU A 261 15.89 -5.53 2.39
N PHE A 262 16.46 -5.06 3.50
CA PHE A 262 17.04 -5.90 4.55
C PHE A 262 16.09 -6.13 5.74
N ALA A 263 14.79 -5.85 5.60
CA ALA A 263 13.81 -6.02 6.66
C ALA A 263 13.83 -7.43 7.30
N PRO A 264 13.93 -8.54 6.53
CA PRO A 264 14.04 -9.88 7.12
C PRO A 264 15.30 -10.05 7.99
N LEU A 265 16.43 -9.46 7.59
CA LEU A 265 17.68 -9.53 8.34
C LEU A 265 17.59 -8.73 9.65
N LEU A 266 17.02 -7.53 9.58
CA LEU A 266 16.83 -6.65 10.75
C LEU A 266 15.90 -7.26 11.82
N LEU A 267 15.01 -8.18 11.42
CA LEU A 267 14.19 -8.95 12.37
C LEU A 267 14.99 -10.01 13.14
N VAL A 268 15.98 -10.63 12.48
CA VAL A 268 16.81 -11.69 13.08
C VAL A 268 17.97 -11.09 13.88
N ARG A 269 18.44 -9.90 13.51
CA ARG A 269 19.62 -9.24 14.06
C ARG A 269 19.27 -7.94 14.78
N PRO A 270 18.96 -7.99 16.09
CA PRO A 270 18.59 -6.79 16.85
C PRO A 270 19.73 -5.77 16.93
N ASP A 271 20.98 -6.21 16.88
CA ASP A 271 22.16 -5.36 16.81
C ASP A 271 22.19 -4.46 15.57
N LEU A 272 21.76 -4.98 14.41
CA LEU A 272 21.65 -4.19 13.18
C LEU A 272 20.47 -3.20 13.24
N ARG A 273 19.40 -3.56 13.96
CA ARG A 273 18.26 -2.67 14.19
C ARG A 273 18.64 -1.50 15.11
N GLU A 274 19.45 -1.74 16.14
CA GLU A 274 20.01 -0.67 16.98
C GLU A 274 20.90 0.29 16.16
N GLN A 275 21.71 -0.25 15.25
CA GLN A 275 22.50 0.57 14.32
C GLN A 275 21.62 1.43 13.41
N LEU A 276 20.54 0.87 12.85
CA LEU A 276 19.57 1.64 12.05
C LEU A 276 18.95 2.79 12.86
N VAL A 277 18.57 2.54 14.12
CA VAL A 277 18.04 3.58 15.02
C VAL A 277 19.11 4.66 15.28
N ALA A 278 20.38 4.27 15.48
CA ALA A 278 21.48 5.22 15.65
C ALA A 278 21.71 6.07 14.39
N LEU A 279 21.65 5.47 13.20
CA LEU A 279 21.76 6.19 11.91
C LEU A 279 20.61 7.19 11.70
N ARG A 280 19.39 6.83 12.13
CA ARG A 280 18.23 7.74 12.10
C ARG A 280 18.31 8.85 13.15
N GLY A 281 18.88 8.56 14.31
CA GLY A 281 19.03 9.48 15.43
C GLY A 281 20.28 10.37 15.37
N GLY A 282 21.11 10.25 14.31
CA GLY A 282 22.32 11.04 14.13
C GLY A 282 22.05 12.54 14.16
N GLY A 283 22.67 13.24 15.12
CA GLY A 283 22.65 14.71 15.19
C GLY A 283 23.66 15.36 14.23
N GLU A 284 23.84 16.68 14.31
CA GLU A 284 24.79 17.43 13.46
C GLU A 284 26.24 16.89 13.49
N GLN A 285 26.62 16.14 14.53
CA GLN A 285 27.95 15.56 14.71
C GLN A 285 28.21 14.31 13.87
N GLN A 286 27.16 13.59 13.44
CA GLN A 286 27.24 12.45 12.53
C GLN A 286 26.13 12.59 11.48
N PRO A 287 26.29 13.50 10.50
CA PRO A 287 25.28 13.69 9.48
C PRO A 287 25.15 12.42 8.64
N LEU A 288 23.91 12.03 8.36
CA LEU A 288 23.62 10.94 7.44
C LEU A 288 24.09 11.35 6.03
N THR A 289 25.06 10.63 5.49
CA THR A 289 25.57 10.82 4.12
C THR A 289 25.36 9.57 3.30
N ALA A 290 25.34 9.71 1.97
CA ALA A 290 25.23 8.57 1.06
C ALA A 290 26.32 7.51 1.29
N GLN A 291 27.54 7.93 1.61
CA GLN A 291 28.66 7.03 1.90
C GLN A 291 28.45 6.21 3.19
N VAL A 292 27.87 6.81 4.23
CA VAL A 292 27.55 6.10 5.47
C VAL A 292 26.48 5.04 5.22
N VAL A 293 25.44 5.39 4.45
CA VAL A 293 24.38 4.44 4.08
C VAL A 293 24.93 3.31 3.21
N GLU A 294 25.78 3.62 2.22
CA GLU A 294 26.40 2.62 1.36
C GLU A 294 27.30 1.64 2.14
N GLY A 295 28.16 2.14 3.03
CA GLY A 295 28.99 1.30 3.89
C GLY A 295 28.17 0.42 4.86
N TRP A 296 27.02 0.93 5.33
CA TRP A 296 26.09 0.12 6.10
C TRP A 296 25.44 -0.97 5.24
N CYS A 297 25.01 -0.66 4.01
CA CYS A 297 24.48 -1.65 3.06
C CYS A 297 25.50 -2.75 2.74
N GLU A 298 26.79 -2.43 2.59
CA GLU A 298 27.85 -3.43 2.42
C GLU A 298 27.95 -4.36 3.63
N THR A 299 27.86 -3.80 4.84
CA THR A 299 27.83 -4.56 6.09
C THR A 299 26.60 -5.48 6.13
N LEU A 300 25.41 -4.97 5.78
CA LEU A 300 24.18 -5.77 5.73
C LEU A 300 24.30 -6.93 4.74
N ARG A 301 24.87 -6.71 3.54
CA ARG A 301 25.08 -7.78 2.54
C ARG A 301 26.04 -8.86 3.04
N ALA A 302 27.13 -8.47 3.72
CA ALA A 302 28.08 -9.42 4.30
C ALA A 302 27.41 -10.27 5.38
N VAL A 303 26.71 -9.64 6.33
CA VAL A 303 25.99 -10.36 7.39
C VAL A 303 24.86 -11.22 6.83
N LEU A 304 24.14 -10.75 5.79
CA LEU A 304 23.12 -11.55 5.11
C LEU A 304 23.71 -12.85 4.55
N ALA A 305 24.88 -12.78 3.91
CA ALA A 305 25.55 -13.95 3.35
C ALA A 305 25.96 -14.96 4.43
N GLU A 306 26.44 -14.48 5.59
CA GLU A 306 26.75 -15.32 6.75
C GLU A 306 25.50 -16.03 7.28
N VAL A 307 24.42 -15.27 7.55
CA VAL A 307 23.16 -15.81 8.09
C VAL A 307 22.51 -16.78 7.11
N LEU A 308 22.55 -16.52 5.80
CA LEU A 308 22.08 -17.47 4.78
C LEU A 308 22.85 -18.79 4.82
N SER A 309 24.17 -18.74 5.00
CA SER A 309 24.99 -19.95 5.13
C SER A 309 24.63 -20.75 6.40
N GLU A 310 24.44 -20.07 7.53
CA GLU A 310 24.01 -20.69 8.79
C GLU A 310 22.63 -21.35 8.64
N GLN A 311 21.67 -20.67 8.01
CA GLN A 311 20.32 -21.19 7.82
C GLN A 311 20.27 -22.38 6.86
N ARG A 312 21.10 -22.39 5.80
CA ARG A 312 21.24 -23.57 4.92
C ARG A 312 21.79 -24.77 5.68
N ALA A 313 22.78 -24.57 6.55
CA ALA A 313 23.31 -25.65 7.39
C ALA A 313 22.25 -26.15 8.40
N ALA A 314 21.47 -25.24 9.00
CA ALA A 314 20.38 -25.59 9.89
C ALA A 314 19.26 -26.38 9.17
N LEU A 315 18.89 -25.97 7.96
CA LEU A 315 17.90 -26.70 7.15
C LEU A 315 18.36 -28.14 6.87
N ALA A 316 19.61 -28.32 6.43
CA ALA A 316 20.15 -29.65 6.14
C ALA A 316 20.16 -30.56 7.39
N ALA A 317 20.45 -30.00 8.57
CA ALA A 317 20.36 -30.74 9.82
C ALA A 317 18.92 -31.14 10.16
N LEU A 318 17.95 -30.23 10.01
CA LEU A 318 16.53 -30.50 10.23
C LEU A 318 15.98 -31.54 9.26
N GLU A 319 16.37 -31.48 7.97
CA GLU A 319 16.00 -32.48 6.96
C GLU A 319 16.51 -33.88 7.34
N SER A 320 17.76 -33.97 7.78
CA SER A 320 18.35 -35.23 8.27
C SER A 320 17.58 -35.79 9.46
N ASP A 321 17.29 -34.95 10.46
CA ASP A 321 16.60 -35.36 11.70
C ASP A 321 15.14 -35.79 11.44
N LEU A 322 14.44 -35.10 10.53
CA LEU A 322 13.03 -35.35 10.23
C LEU A 322 12.82 -36.49 9.22
N SER A 323 13.82 -36.85 8.42
CA SER A 323 13.75 -37.94 7.43
C SER A 323 13.41 -39.32 8.02
N GLY A 324 13.68 -39.53 9.31
CA GLY A 324 13.40 -40.78 10.03
C GLY A 324 11.96 -40.94 10.53
N HIS A 325 11.11 -39.93 10.37
CA HIS A 325 9.72 -39.92 10.88
C HIS A 325 8.74 -39.69 9.72
N PRO A 326 7.53 -40.29 9.73
CA PRO A 326 6.50 -39.93 8.76
C PRO A 326 6.11 -38.47 8.97
N ALA A 327 6.64 -37.59 8.12
CA ALA A 327 6.41 -36.16 8.19
C ALA A 327 5.01 -35.83 7.65
N GLY A 328 4.23 -35.12 8.45
CA GLY A 328 2.94 -34.58 8.06
C GLY A 328 3.00 -33.59 6.90
N ALA A 329 1.86 -33.35 6.26
CA ALA A 329 1.65 -32.33 5.22
C ALA A 329 2.34 -31.00 5.56
N GLY A 330 2.09 -30.48 6.77
CA GLY A 330 2.65 -29.21 7.23
C GLY A 330 4.18 -29.20 7.33
N VAL A 331 4.80 -30.28 7.80
CA VAL A 331 6.27 -30.38 7.88
C VAL A 331 6.87 -30.32 6.47
N ARG A 332 6.27 -31.05 5.52
CA ARG A 332 6.71 -31.07 4.11
C ARG A 332 6.61 -29.68 3.46
N VAL A 333 5.47 -29.00 3.63
CA VAL A 333 5.27 -27.62 3.14
C VAL A 333 6.32 -26.67 3.73
N SER A 334 6.61 -26.76 5.02
CA SER A 334 7.60 -25.90 5.67
C SER A 334 9.03 -26.19 5.20
N LEU A 335 9.39 -27.45 4.95
CA LEU A 335 10.70 -27.82 4.40
C LEU A 335 10.87 -27.30 2.97
N ASP A 336 9.87 -27.49 2.11
CA ASP A 336 9.92 -27.02 0.72
C ASP A 336 9.94 -25.49 0.65
N ALA A 337 9.15 -24.81 1.49
CA ALA A 337 9.19 -23.35 1.60
C ALA A 337 10.57 -22.85 2.04
N ALA A 338 11.16 -23.45 3.08
CA ALA A 338 12.49 -23.08 3.57
C ALA A 338 13.57 -23.30 2.51
N ARG A 339 13.51 -24.42 1.78
CA ARG A 339 14.45 -24.73 0.69
C ARG A 339 14.35 -23.68 -0.42
N HIS A 340 13.15 -23.41 -0.88
CA HIS A 340 12.88 -22.42 -1.92
C HIS A 340 13.34 -21.01 -1.55
N LEU A 341 13.09 -20.58 -0.31
CA LEU A 341 13.55 -19.30 0.22
C LEU A 341 15.08 -19.19 0.21
N LEU A 342 15.78 -20.19 0.77
CA LEU A 342 17.23 -20.19 0.90
C LEU A 342 17.94 -20.34 -0.46
N ASP A 343 17.36 -21.10 -1.39
CA ASP A 343 17.86 -21.21 -2.77
C ASP A 343 17.70 -19.87 -3.52
N GLY A 344 16.61 -19.14 -3.25
CA GLY A 344 16.37 -17.79 -3.74
C GLY A 344 17.21 -16.70 -3.07
N GLY A 345 18.04 -17.03 -2.08
CA GLY A 345 18.87 -16.04 -1.35
C GLY A 345 18.09 -15.21 -0.32
N THR A 346 16.91 -15.65 0.08
CA THR A 346 16.08 -15.02 1.12
C THR A 346 16.15 -15.82 2.42
N LEU A 347 15.96 -15.15 3.57
CA LEU A 347 16.01 -15.80 4.87
C LEU A 347 14.73 -16.64 5.12
N ALA A 348 14.91 -17.86 5.62
CA ALA A 348 13.83 -18.80 5.98
C ALA A 348 13.66 -18.90 7.50
N SER A 349 13.80 -17.77 8.20
CA SER A 349 13.97 -17.76 9.67
C SER A 349 12.73 -18.24 10.41
N ASP A 350 11.54 -17.91 9.90
CA ASP A 350 10.27 -18.31 10.48
C ASP A 350 10.02 -19.81 10.26
N GLU A 351 10.30 -20.30 9.05
CA GLU A 351 10.15 -21.72 8.67
C GLU A 351 11.09 -22.61 9.48
N LEU A 352 12.36 -22.21 9.61
CA LEU A 352 13.35 -22.94 10.42
C LEU A 352 12.99 -22.93 11.90
N ARG A 353 12.43 -21.83 12.41
CA ARG A 353 11.92 -21.78 13.79
C ARG A 353 10.78 -22.77 13.98
N ALA A 354 9.77 -22.75 13.11
CA ALA A 354 8.63 -23.69 13.17
C ALA A 354 9.08 -25.16 13.08
N LEU A 355 10.03 -25.47 12.18
CA LEU A 355 10.58 -26.81 12.02
C LEU A 355 11.40 -27.26 13.23
N SER A 356 12.21 -26.36 13.80
CA SER A 356 12.99 -26.68 15.01
C SER A 356 12.10 -26.93 16.23
N THR A 357 10.99 -26.19 16.36
CA THR A 357 9.93 -26.48 17.32
C THR A 357 9.31 -27.85 17.09
N ALA A 358 8.89 -28.16 15.86
CA ALA A 358 8.26 -29.44 15.53
C ALA A 358 9.20 -30.61 15.88
N ARG A 359 10.49 -30.45 15.60
CA ARG A 359 11.54 -31.41 15.99
C ARG A 359 11.66 -31.53 17.52
N GLY A 360 11.66 -30.41 18.25
CA GLY A 360 11.70 -30.41 19.71
C GLY A 360 10.52 -31.16 20.33
N ALA A 361 9.30 -30.95 19.83
CA ALA A 361 8.11 -31.66 20.26
C ALA A 361 8.21 -33.18 20.01
N LEU A 362 8.72 -33.59 18.83
CA LEU A 362 8.99 -35.00 18.52
C LEU A 362 10.04 -35.63 19.45
N GLN A 363 11.11 -34.90 19.78
CA GLN A 363 12.17 -35.37 20.69
C GLN A 363 11.72 -35.47 22.14
N ALA A 364 10.84 -34.56 22.60
CA ALA A 364 10.34 -34.52 23.96
C ALA A 364 9.34 -35.65 24.28
N SER A 365 8.74 -36.29 23.27
CA SER A 365 7.75 -37.35 23.46
C SER A 365 7.91 -38.52 22.49
N PRO A 366 8.91 -39.39 22.71
CA PRO A 366 9.05 -40.65 21.98
C PRO A 366 7.89 -41.63 22.25
N ASP A 367 7.19 -41.52 23.39
CA ASP A 367 6.13 -42.44 23.85
C ASP A 367 4.70 -41.87 23.76
N GLY A 368 4.50 -40.71 23.11
CA GLY A 368 3.16 -40.17 22.79
C GLY A 368 2.40 -39.38 23.87
N ALA A 369 3.07 -38.95 24.96
CA ALA A 369 2.46 -38.17 26.04
C ALA A 369 2.53 -36.64 25.86
N ALA A 370 3.40 -36.11 24.99
CA ALA A 370 3.43 -34.70 24.60
C ALA A 370 2.81 -34.46 23.22
N LEU A 371 2.71 -33.19 22.82
CA LEU A 371 2.23 -32.77 21.49
C LEU A 371 2.94 -33.58 20.39
N SER A 372 2.17 -34.21 19.49
CA SER A 372 2.73 -34.82 18.28
C SER A 372 3.50 -33.79 17.47
N GLY A 373 4.45 -34.21 16.62
CA GLY A 373 5.22 -33.28 15.80
C GLY A 373 4.36 -32.34 14.95
N GLU A 374 3.20 -32.81 14.49
CA GLU A 374 2.20 -31.98 13.79
C GLU A 374 1.50 -30.98 14.70
N ALA A 375 1.10 -31.39 15.91
CA ALA A 375 0.46 -30.50 16.88
C ALA A 375 1.43 -29.41 17.37
N GLY A 376 2.70 -29.77 17.60
CA GLY A 376 3.76 -28.81 17.92
C GLY A 376 4.06 -27.85 16.77
N LEU A 377 4.07 -28.33 15.53
CA LEU A 377 4.21 -27.49 14.34
C LEU A 377 3.03 -26.54 14.17
N HIS A 378 1.80 -27.02 14.37
CA HIS A 378 0.60 -26.19 14.31
C HIS A 378 0.63 -25.09 15.36
N ALA A 379 0.88 -25.43 16.63
CA ALA A 379 0.99 -24.47 17.72
C ALA A 379 2.13 -23.46 17.49
N GLY A 380 3.26 -23.89 16.93
CA GLY A 380 4.35 -22.99 16.54
C GLY A 380 4.00 -22.05 15.39
N ARG A 381 3.21 -22.52 14.41
CA ARG A 381 2.70 -21.66 13.35
C ARG A 381 1.69 -20.64 13.85
N GLU A 382 0.78 -21.03 14.74
CA GLU A 382 -0.17 -20.11 15.36
C GLU A 382 0.56 -19.03 16.17
N LEU A 383 1.60 -19.40 16.91
CA LEU A 383 2.42 -18.44 17.65
C LEU A 383 3.15 -17.47 16.70
N LEU A 384 3.71 -17.96 15.60
CA LEU A 384 4.32 -17.12 14.56
C LEU A 384 3.31 -16.20 13.89
N GLU A 385 2.07 -16.64 13.70
CA GLU A 385 0.98 -15.80 13.17
C GLU A 385 0.66 -14.66 14.15
N ILE A 386 0.50 -14.96 15.45
CA ILE A 386 0.33 -13.95 16.49
C ILE A 386 1.49 -12.96 16.47
N GLU A 387 2.74 -13.43 16.36
CA GLU A 387 3.91 -12.55 16.23
C GLU A 387 3.88 -11.68 14.98
N ARG A 388 3.44 -12.22 13.84
CA ARG A 388 3.32 -11.47 12.58
C ARG A 388 2.24 -10.40 12.70
N THR A 389 1.07 -10.73 13.23
CA THR A 389 0.00 -9.76 13.47
C THR A 389 0.41 -8.72 14.51
N ALA A 390 1.13 -9.12 15.56
CA ALA A 390 1.67 -8.20 16.57
C ALA A 390 2.67 -7.21 15.99
N ARG A 391 3.50 -7.64 15.03
CA ARG A 391 4.43 -6.76 14.29
C ARG A 391 3.69 -5.71 13.45
N ASP A 392 2.50 -6.06 12.95
CA ASP A 392 1.64 -5.14 12.22
C ASP A 392 0.92 -4.14 13.14
N LEU A 393 1.03 -4.23 14.47
CA LEU A 393 0.39 -3.35 15.46
C LEU A 393 1.31 -2.24 16.00
N PRO A 394 0.75 -1.17 16.62
CA PRO A 394 1.55 -0.09 17.20
C PRO A 394 2.53 -0.60 18.27
N GLY A 395 3.68 0.07 18.44
CA GLY A 395 4.79 -0.41 19.28
C GLY A 395 4.44 -0.70 20.76
N ALA A 396 3.37 -0.11 21.30
CA ALA A 396 2.86 -0.44 22.63
C ALA A 396 2.36 -1.89 22.73
N ALA A 397 1.78 -2.44 21.66
CA ALA A 397 1.36 -3.84 21.58
C ALA A 397 2.56 -4.79 21.67
N ALA A 398 3.65 -4.46 20.95
CA ALA A 398 4.86 -5.27 20.95
C ALA A 398 5.51 -5.37 22.35
N ALA A 399 5.51 -4.28 23.12
CA ALA A 399 6.06 -4.26 24.47
C ALA A 399 5.29 -5.17 25.46
N GLU A 400 3.97 -5.24 25.32
CA GLU A 400 3.11 -6.07 26.16
C GLU A 400 3.09 -7.54 25.73
N LEU A 401 3.15 -7.79 24.42
CA LEU A 401 3.15 -9.15 23.85
C LEU A 401 4.52 -9.85 23.97
N ALA A 402 5.64 -9.11 23.95
CA ALA A 402 6.99 -9.68 23.99
C ALA A 402 7.24 -10.69 25.13
N PRO A 403 6.92 -10.40 26.42
CA PRO A 403 7.13 -11.37 27.49
C PRO A 403 6.24 -12.61 27.34
N LEU A 404 4.97 -12.43 26.95
CA LEU A 404 4.02 -13.54 26.75
C LEU A 404 4.43 -14.45 25.59
N LEU A 405 4.90 -13.86 24.49
CA LEU A 405 5.42 -14.60 23.33
C LEU A 405 6.68 -15.38 23.70
N SER A 406 7.59 -14.80 24.49
CA SER A 406 8.79 -15.50 24.95
C SER A 406 8.46 -16.69 25.87
N GLU A 407 7.49 -16.53 26.77
CA GLU A 407 7.01 -17.61 27.63
C GLU A 407 6.34 -18.73 26.82
N ALA A 408 5.49 -18.36 25.86
CA ALA A 408 4.85 -19.31 24.95
C ALA A 408 5.87 -20.08 24.10
N GLN A 409 6.88 -19.40 23.54
CA GLN A 409 7.96 -20.05 22.79
C GLN A 409 8.75 -21.04 23.65
N ALA A 410 9.02 -20.69 24.92
CA ALA A 410 9.72 -21.58 25.85
C ALA A 410 8.88 -22.82 26.19
N ALA A 411 7.58 -22.63 26.48
CA ALA A 411 6.65 -23.73 26.76
C ALA A 411 6.53 -24.70 25.57
N LEU A 412 6.39 -24.15 24.37
CA LEU A 412 6.33 -24.89 23.11
C LEU A 412 7.61 -25.73 22.88
N SER A 413 8.78 -25.12 23.10
CA SER A 413 10.08 -25.78 22.95
C SER A 413 10.27 -26.93 23.94
N ASN A 414 9.60 -26.87 25.09
CA ASN A 414 9.58 -27.92 26.11
C ASN A 414 8.47 -28.97 25.87
N GLY A 415 7.72 -28.88 24.76
CA GLY A 415 6.63 -29.80 24.43
C GLY A 415 5.37 -29.63 25.30
N GLN A 416 5.22 -28.49 25.98
CA GLN A 416 4.08 -28.21 26.84
C GLN A 416 2.88 -27.70 26.04
N ALA A 417 1.66 -28.00 26.51
CA ALA A 417 0.44 -27.42 25.96
C ALA A 417 0.39 -25.91 26.23
N LEU A 418 -0.05 -25.14 25.24
CA LEU A 418 -0.13 -23.69 25.29
C LEU A 418 -1.55 -23.22 25.53
N ASP A 419 -1.69 -22.27 26.45
CA ASP A 419 -2.86 -21.41 26.50
C ASP A 419 -2.54 -20.13 25.70
N LEU A 420 -3.20 -19.98 24.55
CA LEU A 420 -3.05 -18.81 23.68
C LEU A 420 -4.04 -17.69 24.01
N ASP A 421 -4.99 -17.92 24.93
CA ASP A 421 -6.05 -16.96 25.24
C ASP A 421 -5.52 -15.59 25.72
N PRO A 422 -4.49 -15.54 26.60
CA PRO A 422 -3.92 -14.27 27.03
C PRO A 422 -3.30 -13.48 25.86
N LEU A 423 -2.63 -14.17 24.94
CA LEU A 423 -2.02 -13.57 23.75
C LEU A 423 -3.09 -12.99 22.82
N TRP A 424 -4.15 -13.76 22.56
CA TRP A 424 -5.28 -13.29 21.74
C TRP A 424 -6.00 -12.10 22.35
N ALA A 425 -6.23 -12.10 23.67
CA ALA A 425 -6.89 -10.98 24.35
C ALA A 425 -6.11 -9.67 24.23
N VAL A 426 -4.77 -9.72 24.38
CA VAL A 426 -3.92 -8.55 24.19
C VAL A 426 -3.92 -8.11 22.73
N LEU A 427 -3.78 -9.04 21.79
CA LEU A 427 -3.75 -8.77 20.35
C LEU A 427 -5.05 -8.12 19.87
N GLU A 428 -6.20 -8.70 20.16
CA GLU A 428 -7.51 -8.22 19.73
C GLU A 428 -7.82 -6.81 20.26
N ARG A 429 -7.43 -6.51 21.50
CA ARG A 429 -7.58 -5.15 22.05
C ARG A 429 -6.76 -4.14 21.24
N HIS A 430 -5.51 -4.46 20.91
CA HIS A 430 -4.66 -3.57 20.11
C HIS A 430 -5.11 -3.50 18.64
N MET A 431 -5.68 -4.58 18.08
CA MET A 431 -6.36 -4.55 16.77
C MET A 431 -7.58 -3.63 16.79
N GLY A 432 -8.38 -3.67 17.86
CA GLY A 432 -9.52 -2.76 18.03
C GLY A 432 -9.10 -1.29 18.10
N VAL A 433 -8.03 -0.97 18.83
CA VAL A 433 -7.44 0.37 18.87
C VAL A 433 -6.95 0.79 17.47
N ALA A 434 -6.23 -0.09 16.78
CA ALA A 434 -5.74 0.15 15.43
C ALA A 434 -6.87 0.43 14.42
N ALA A 435 -7.97 -0.30 14.51
CA ALA A 435 -9.14 -0.09 13.65
C ALA A 435 -9.86 1.22 13.95
N GLN A 436 -9.95 1.62 15.23
CA GLN A 436 -10.50 2.91 15.62
C GLN A 436 -9.63 4.07 15.13
N GLU A 437 -8.29 3.95 15.24
CA GLU A 437 -7.36 4.92 14.68
C GLU A 437 -7.54 5.06 13.16
N ARG A 438 -7.74 3.94 12.46
CA ARG A 438 -8.00 3.94 11.01
C ARG A 438 -9.29 4.69 10.67
N GLU A 439 -10.38 4.48 11.41
CA GLU A 439 -11.62 5.25 11.19
C GLU A 439 -11.39 6.75 11.41
N GLY A 440 -10.58 7.12 12.39
CA GLY A 440 -10.15 8.50 12.61
C GLY A 440 -9.33 9.08 11.45
N PHE A 441 -8.44 8.29 10.87
CA PHE A 441 -7.68 8.68 9.67
C PHE A 441 -8.58 8.88 8.46
N ASP A 442 -9.53 7.99 8.23
CA ASP A 442 -10.46 8.10 7.11
C ASP A 442 -11.37 9.32 7.23
N ALA A 443 -11.83 9.64 8.45
CA ALA A 443 -12.58 10.87 8.70
C ALA A 443 -11.76 12.14 8.45
N ARG A 444 -10.48 12.16 8.86
CA ARG A 444 -9.55 13.28 8.58
C ARG A 444 -9.29 13.42 7.09
N ALA A 445 -9.03 12.31 6.39
CA ALA A 445 -8.81 12.29 4.95
C ALA A 445 -10.03 12.85 4.19
N ASP A 446 -11.24 12.45 4.58
CA ASP A 446 -12.47 12.96 3.96
C ASP A 446 -12.65 14.47 4.18
N GLY A 447 -12.30 14.97 5.38
CA GLY A 447 -12.28 16.42 5.65
C GLY A 447 -11.29 17.17 4.76
N ILE A 448 -10.03 16.71 4.69
CA ILE A 448 -8.98 17.33 3.87
C ILE A 448 -9.37 17.33 2.39
N VAL A 449 -9.89 16.20 1.89
CA VAL A 449 -10.31 16.06 0.49
C VAL A 449 -11.44 17.03 0.16
N ALA A 450 -12.45 17.14 1.03
CA ALA A 450 -13.56 18.07 0.84
C ALA A 450 -13.11 19.54 0.87
N GLU A 451 -12.20 19.90 1.78
CA GLU A 451 -11.65 21.26 1.87
C GLU A 451 -10.74 21.59 0.67
N TYR A 452 -9.91 20.65 0.22
CA TYR A 452 -9.12 20.81 -1.00
C TYR A 452 -10.01 21.06 -2.22
N ASP A 453 -11.10 20.30 -2.38
CA ASP A 453 -12.01 20.45 -3.53
C ASP A 453 -12.63 21.87 -3.58
N ALA A 454 -12.74 22.59 -2.45
CA ALA A 454 -13.17 23.99 -2.41
C ALA A 454 -12.08 24.98 -2.84
N VAL A 455 -10.80 24.65 -2.65
CA VAL A 455 -9.63 25.52 -2.92
C VAL A 455 -8.94 25.17 -4.25
N ARG A 456 -9.34 24.06 -4.89
CA ARG A 456 -8.76 23.51 -6.14
C ARG A 456 -8.68 24.49 -7.31
N GLY A 457 -9.54 25.51 -7.35
CA GLY A 457 -9.53 26.54 -8.40
C GLY A 457 -8.29 27.47 -8.38
N LEU A 458 -7.48 27.42 -7.33
CA LEU A 458 -6.27 28.23 -7.20
C LEU A 458 -5.06 27.54 -7.86
N ALA A 459 -4.45 28.22 -8.83
CA ALA A 459 -3.26 27.74 -9.54
C ALA A 459 -1.95 28.05 -8.78
N GLY A 460 -1.81 27.56 -7.55
CA GLY A 460 -0.60 27.69 -6.72
C GLY A 460 0.20 26.38 -6.59
N GLU A 461 1.51 26.47 -6.33
CA GLU A 461 2.36 25.29 -6.05
C GLU A 461 1.87 24.53 -4.81
N THR A 462 1.44 25.25 -3.77
CA THR A 462 0.85 24.72 -2.54
C THR A 462 -0.41 23.90 -2.86
N THR A 463 -1.32 24.44 -3.67
CA THR A 463 -2.56 23.74 -4.09
C THR A 463 -2.27 22.52 -4.97
N GLN A 464 -1.28 22.58 -5.86
CA GLN A 464 -0.87 21.42 -6.68
C GLN A 464 -0.28 20.29 -5.83
N ARG A 465 0.57 20.64 -4.84
CA ARG A 465 1.15 19.66 -3.91
C ARG A 465 0.06 19.04 -3.02
N LEU A 466 -0.86 19.86 -2.52
CA LEU A 466 -2.02 19.40 -1.77
C LEU A 466 -2.91 18.46 -2.59
N GLY A 467 -3.12 18.76 -3.88
CA GLY A 467 -3.86 17.88 -4.80
C GLY A 467 -3.25 16.49 -4.94
N ARG A 468 -1.91 16.40 -5.06
CA ARG A 468 -1.22 15.09 -5.08
C ARG A 468 -1.41 14.32 -3.78
N LEU A 469 -1.27 14.97 -2.63
CA LEU A 469 -1.52 14.33 -1.33
C LEU A 469 -2.98 13.91 -1.18
N ALA A 470 -3.93 14.71 -1.64
CA ALA A 470 -5.36 14.35 -1.62
C ALA A 470 -5.65 13.10 -2.47
N ASP A 471 -4.99 12.93 -3.62
CA ASP A 471 -5.09 11.70 -4.42
C ASP A 471 -4.47 10.50 -3.70
N THR A 472 -3.33 10.67 -3.04
CA THR A 472 -2.72 9.64 -2.20
C THR A 472 -3.64 9.24 -1.03
N LEU A 473 -4.26 10.21 -0.35
CA LEU A 473 -5.22 9.96 0.73
C LEU A 473 -6.43 9.17 0.23
N ARG A 474 -6.98 9.53 -0.94
CA ARG A 474 -8.08 8.76 -1.58
C ARG A 474 -7.67 7.31 -1.87
N ALA A 475 -6.44 7.09 -2.32
CA ALA A 475 -5.92 5.76 -2.58
C ALA A 475 -5.71 4.97 -1.28
N GLN A 476 -5.10 5.58 -0.26
CA GLN A 476 -4.90 4.98 1.07
C GLN A 476 -6.21 4.64 1.77
N ARG A 477 -7.26 5.45 1.59
CA ARG A 477 -8.61 5.20 2.12
C ARG A 477 -9.27 3.96 1.50
N ARG A 478 -8.98 3.64 0.24
CA ARG A 478 -9.51 2.46 -0.45
C ARG A 478 -8.82 1.16 -0.05
N LEU A 479 -7.68 1.24 0.63
CA LEU A 479 -7.02 0.06 1.19
C LEU A 479 -7.89 -0.56 2.29
N GLY A 480 -7.91 -1.90 2.33
CA GLY A 480 -8.51 -2.67 3.41
C GLY A 480 -7.62 -2.70 4.67
N PRO A 481 -7.38 -3.88 5.27
CA PRO A 481 -6.43 -4.01 6.36
C PRO A 481 -5.04 -3.50 5.95
N MET A 482 -4.41 -2.68 6.79
CA MET A 482 -3.11 -2.06 6.52
C MET A 482 -2.01 -2.60 7.43
N SER A 483 -0.82 -2.79 6.88
CA SER A 483 0.42 -3.01 7.67
C SER A 483 0.73 -1.81 8.58
N ALA A 484 1.55 -2.04 9.62
CA ALA A 484 2.03 -0.96 10.50
C ALA A 484 2.71 0.17 9.70
N ALA A 485 3.52 -0.20 8.71
CA ALA A 485 4.23 0.74 7.86
C ALA A 485 3.26 1.56 6.97
N ALA A 486 2.22 0.92 6.42
CA ALA A 486 1.21 1.62 5.63
C ALA A 486 0.39 2.59 6.50
N ARG A 487 0.06 2.23 7.74
CA ARG A 487 -0.63 3.13 8.69
C ARG A 487 0.24 4.32 9.11
N ALA A 488 1.52 4.09 9.41
CA ALA A 488 2.45 5.17 9.72
C ALA A 488 2.58 6.15 8.54
N ARG A 489 2.67 5.64 7.30
CA ARG A 489 2.65 6.49 6.10
C ARG A 489 1.35 7.26 5.97
N TYR A 490 0.20 6.63 6.18
CA TYR A 490 -1.10 7.32 6.11
C TYR A 490 -1.18 8.47 7.12
N ALA A 491 -0.74 8.24 8.36
CA ALA A 491 -0.66 9.28 9.38
C ALA A 491 0.28 10.43 8.98
N GLN A 492 1.42 10.12 8.36
CA GLN A 492 2.34 11.14 7.84
C GLN A 492 1.71 11.94 6.69
N THR A 493 1.13 11.26 5.69
CA THR A 493 0.43 11.91 4.56
C THR A 493 -0.68 12.84 5.04
N LEU A 494 -1.44 12.44 6.06
CA LEU A 494 -2.46 13.29 6.69
C LEU A 494 -1.83 14.56 7.30
N THR A 495 -0.77 14.40 8.08
CA THR A 495 -0.08 15.52 8.75
C THR A 495 0.50 16.52 7.74
N ASP A 496 1.10 16.00 6.68
CA ASP A 496 1.66 16.82 5.60
C ASP A 496 0.54 17.56 4.84
N ALA A 497 -0.57 16.88 4.57
CA ALA A 497 -1.72 17.47 3.87
C ALA A 497 -2.44 18.53 4.71
N GLU A 498 -2.59 18.33 6.02
CA GLU A 498 -3.15 19.31 6.95
C GLU A 498 -2.29 20.58 7.02
N THR A 499 -0.96 20.41 7.03
CA THR A 499 -0.02 21.54 7.03
C THR A 499 -0.16 22.35 5.74
N LEU A 500 -0.13 21.68 4.59
CA LEU A 500 -0.31 22.34 3.28
C LEU A 500 -1.70 22.96 3.10
N LEU A 501 -2.73 22.36 3.68
CA LEU A 501 -4.09 22.90 3.65
C LEU A 501 -4.17 24.20 4.45
N ALA A 502 -3.54 24.26 5.63
CA ALA A 502 -3.46 25.48 6.43
C ALA A 502 -2.70 26.59 5.67
N GLU A 503 -1.60 26.25 5.01
CA GLU A 503 -0.85 27.18 4.14
C GLU A 503 -1.70 27.68 2.97
N ALA A 504 -2.37 26.78 2.23
CA ALA A 504 -3.23 27.13 1.12
C ALA A 504 -4.42 28.02 1.55
N GLN A 505 -4.99 27.78 2.72
CA GLN A 505 -6.03 28.63 3.30
C GLN A 505 -5.51 30.01 3.69
N ALA A 506 -4.30 30.09 4.25
CA ALA A 506 -3.66 31.37 4.57
C ALA A 506 -3.35 32.17 3.30
N GLU A 507 -2.80 31.53 2.27
CA GLU A 507 -2.57 32.13 0.95
C GLU A 507 -3.88 32.63 0.33
N TYR A 508 -4.95 31.84 0.40
CA TYR A 508 -6.26 32.24 -0.11
C TYR A 508 -6.83 33.45 0.63
N ARG A 509 -6.75 33.47 1.96
CA ARG A 509 -7.20 34.62 2.77
C ARG A 509 -6.36 35.87 2.46
N ALA A 510 -5.04 35.73 2.35
CA ALA A 510 -4.16 36.83 1.98
C ALA A 510 -4.50 37.36 0.57
N ALA A 511 -4.76 36.48 -0.40
CA ALA A 511 -5.19 36.88 -1.75
C ALA A 511 -6.55 37.60 -1.73
N GLN A 512 -7.50 37.14 -0.92
CA GLN A 512 -8.78 37.81 -0.71
C GLN A 512 -8.62 39.18 -0.05
N GLU A 513 -7.78 39.29 0.99
CA GLU A 513 -7.50 40.55 1.68
C GLU A 513 -6.80 41.56 0.76
N VAL A 514 -5.84 41.12 -0.05
CA VAL A 514 -5.22 41.93 -1.11
C VAL A 514 -6.31 42.41 -2.08
N THR A 515 -7.15 41.52 -2.59
CA THR A 515 -8.25 41.87 -3.51
C THR A 515 -9.24 42.86 -2.88
N ALA A 516 -9.53 42.72 -1.59
CA ALA A 516 -10.41 43.63 -0.84
C ALA A 516 -9.76 44.98 -0.52
N THR A 517 -8.43 45.01 -0.29
CA THR A 517 -7.67 46.23 0.04
C THR A 517 -7.38 47.08 -1.19
N PHE A 518 -7.24 46.44 -2.36
CA PHE A 518 -7.08 47.10 -3.66
C PHE A 518 -8.40 47.32 -4.40
N GLY A 519 -9.55 47.32 -3.70
CA GLY A 519 -10.90 47.37 -4.29
C GLY A 519 -11.02 48.25 -5.53
N ASP A 520 -11.81 47.81 -6.53
CA ASP A 520 -12.05 48.30 -7.91
C ASP A 520 -11.31 49.56 -8.42
N ASP A 521 -11.20 50.61 -7.62
CA ASP A 521 -10.51 51.85 -7.92
C ASP A 521 -8.97 51.74 -8.00
N ALA A 522 -8.30 50.84 -7.26
CA ALA A 522 -6.84 50.73 -7.33
C ALA A 522 -6.34 49.83 -8.48
N LEU A 523 -7.14 48.82 -8.85
CA LEU A 523 -6.88 47.96 -10.01
C LEU A 523 -7.09 48.72 -11.34
N SER A 524 -8.02 49.68 -11.37
CA SER A 524 -8.23 50.58 -12.53
C SER A 524 -6.99 51.42 -12.86
N GLY A 525 -6.18 51.80 -11.86
CA GLY A 525 -4.95 52.57 -12.04
C GLY A 525 -3.72 51.74 -12.44
N LEU A 526 -3.68 50.45 -12.08
CA LEU A 526 -2.59 49.52 -12.43
C LEU A 526 -2.84 48.79 -13.76
N LEU A 527 -4.11 48.62 -14.15
CA LEU A 527 -4.51 48.05 -15.43
C LEU A 527 -4.56 49.07 -16.58
N GLY A 528 -4.46 50.38 -16.30
CA GLY A 528 -4.33 51.43 -17.33
C GLY A 528 -3.02 51.40 -18.13
N VAL A 529 -2.06 50.53 -17.78
CA VAL A 529 -0.82 50.29 -18.54
C VAL A 529 -0.91 49.01 -19.40
N PHE A 530 -1.96 48.20 -19.18
CA PHE A 530 -2.28 47.02 -19.98
C PHE A 530 -3.73 47.13 -20.47
N GLU A 531 -4.01 48.12 -21.33
CA GLU A 531 -5.21 48.08 -22.16
C GLU A 531 -5.10 46.88 -23.12
N LEU A 532 -5.63 45.74 -22.68
CA LEU A 532 -6.16 44.70 -23.54
C LEU A 532 -7.68 44.74 -23.32
N ASP A 533 -8.37 45.16 -24.38
CA ASP A 533 -9.79 45.50 -24.46
C ASP A 533 -10.71 44.78 -23.47
N ALA A 534 -11.45 45.57 -22.70
CA ALA A 534 -12.56 45.11 -21.87
C ALA A 534 -13.75 44.70 -22.75
N ALA A 535 -14.20 43.45 -22.63
CA ALA A 535 -15.56 43.06 -23.02
C ALA A 535 -16.02 41.83 -22.21
N GLU A 536 -17.00 42.08 -21.32
CA GLU A 536 -18.01 41.18 -20.73
C GLU A 536 -17.53 39.92 -19.94
N LEU A 537 -18.32 39.56 -18.92
CA LEU A 537 -18.15 38.38 -18.04
C LEU A 537 -17.67 37.16 -18.81
N PRO A 538 -16.77 36.30 -18.25
CA PRO A 538 -16.00 35.35 -19.04
C PRO A 538 -16.94 34.39 -19.75
N ALA A 539 -17.14 34.65 -21.04
CA ALA A 539 -17.68 33.64 -21.94
C ALA A 539 -16.74 32.45 -21.83
N GLU A 540 -17.29 31.25 -21.64
CA GLU A 540 -16.45 30.07 -21.78
C GLU A 540 -16.00 30.03 -23.24
N VAL A 541 -14.68 30.10 -23.46
CA VAL A 541 -14.10 30.12 -24.79
C VAL A 541 -13.40 28.80 -25.04
N TRP A 542 -13.73 28.18 -26.17
CA TRP A 542 -12.98 27.07 -26.73
C TRP A 542 -12.28 27.52 -28.00
N THR A 543 -11.07 27.04 -28.22
CA THR A 543 -10.37 27.16 -29.50
C THR A 543 -10.10 25.77 -30.07
N PHE A 544 -10.47 25.56 -31.33
CA PHE A 544 -10.29 24.29 -32.03
C PHE A 544 -9.53 24.51 -33.34
N GLN A 545 -8.72 23.53 -33.72
CA GLN A 545 -8.14 23.44 -35.06
C GLN A 545 -8.40 22.03 -35.58
N GLY A 546 -9.25 21.92 -36.62
CA GLY A 546 -9.81 20.65 -37.05
C GLY A 546 -10.52 19.90 -35.92
N CYS A 547 -10.13 18.64 -35.69
CA CYS A 547 -10.67 17.80 -34.61
C CYS A 547 -9.95 17.95 -33.26
N MET A 548 -9.03 18.92 -33.11
CA MET A 548 -8.26 19.10 -31.87
C MET A 548 -8.71 20.34 -31.09
N LEU A 549 -8.99 20.16 -29.80
CA LEU A 549 -9.14 21.28 -28.86
C LEU A 549 -7.75 21.81 -28.49
N LEU A 550 -7.51 23.09 -28.73
CA LEU A 550 -6.26 23.76 -28.40
C LEU A 550 -6.31 24.46 -27.04
N SER A 551 -7.45 25.04 -26.67
CA SER A 551 -7.67 25.66 -25.36
C SER A 551 -9.16 25.72 -25.03
N GLY A 552 -9.51 25.59 -23.75
CA GLY A 552 -10.89 25.70 -23.26
C GLY A 552 -11.23 24.66 -22.19
N PRO A 553 -12.39 24.80 -21.54
CA PRO A 553 -12.84 23.86 -20.52
C PRO A 553 -13.09 22.47 -21.13
N TYR A 554 -12.53 21.43 -20.50
CA TYR A 554 -12.75 20.03 -20.88
C TYR A 554 -13.98 19.48 -20.14
N ASP A 555 -15.15 19.73 -20.72
CA ASP A 555 -16.45 19.38 -20.14
C ASP A 555 -17.28 18.51 -21.11
N LYS A 556 -18.54 18.23 -20.74
CA LYS A 556 -19.42 17.40 -21.57
C LYS A 556 -19.76 18.04 -22.93
N SER A 557 -19.45 19.32 -23.13
CA SER A 557 -19.69 20.04 -24.38
C SER A 557 -18.49 20.00 -25.35
N THR A 558 -17.29 19.66 -24.87
CA THR A 558 -16.07 19.61 -25.69
C THR A 558 -16.20 18.64 -26.89
N VAL A 559 -16.58 17.38 -26.66
CA VAL A 559 -16.69 16.36 -27.73
C VAL A 559 -17.77 16.73 -28.77
N PRO A 560 -18.99 17.16 -28.38
CA PRO A 560 -19.97 17.68 -29.33
C PRO A 560 -19.48 18.88 -30.14
N LEU A 561 -18.78 19.84 -29.52
CA LEU A 561 -18.26 21.02 -30.21
C LEU A 561 -17.18 20.65 -31.23
N THR A 562 -16.25 19.75 -30.86
CA THR A 562 -15.23 19.25 -31.79
C THR A 562 -15.86 18.62 -33.03
N ASN A 563 -16.86 17.77 -32.85
CA ASN A 563 -17.58 17.13 -33.96
C ASN A 563 -18.31 18.17 -34.82
N LEU A 564 -18.93 19.18 -34.19
CA LEU A 564 -19.65 20.23 -34.90
C LEU A 564 -18.70 21.13 -35.72
N MET A 565 -17.53 21.49 -35.18
CA MET A 565 -16.55 22.32 -35.91
C MET A 565 -15.97 21.55 -37.09
N THR A 566 -15.71 20.26 -36.93
CA THR A 566 -15.26 19.39 -38.03
C THR A 566 -16.30 19.36 -39.16
N VAL A 567 -17.59 19.20 -38.83
CA VAL A 567 -18.67 19.22 -39.82
C VAL A 567 -18.85 20.60 -40.45
N ALA A 568 -18.70 21.68 -39.69
CA ALA A 568 -18.77 23.05 -40.21
C ALA A 568 -17.65 23.34 -41.21
N GLU A 569 -16.44 22.88 -40.92
CA GLU A 569 -15.27 22.99 -41.80
C GLU A 569 -15.46 22.19 -43.11
N ASP A 570 -15.96 20.95 -43.02
CA ASP A 570 -16.28 20.11 -44.19
C ASP A 570 -17.36 20.74 -45.10
N MET A 571 -18.25 21.56 -44.52
CA MET A 571 -19.30 22.28 -45.24
C MET A 571 -18.86 23.66 -45.74
N GLY A 572 -17.63 24.10 -45.44
CA GLY A 572 -17.13 25.44 -45.78
C GLY A 572 -17.82 26.59 -45.05
N VAL A 573 -18.39 26.31 -43.87
CA VAL A 573 -19.05 27.30 -43.02
C VAL A 573 -17.98 27.99 -42.17
N THR A 574 -17.97 29.32 -42.12
CA THR A 574 -16.99 30.11 -41.35
C THR A 574 -17.56 30.72 -40.07
N GLU A 575 -18.88 30.62 -39.86
CA GLU A 575 -19.58 31.15 -38.69
C GLU A 575 -20.78 30.25 -38.33
N VAL A 576 -20.91 29.89 -37.05
CA VAL A 576 -22.02 29.09 -36.53
C VAL A 576 -22.58 29.74 -35.28
N THR A 577 -23.87 30.02 -35.27
CA THR A 577 -24.59 30.52 -34.08
C THR A 577 -25.59 29.49 -33.59
N MET A 578 -25.53 29.15 -32.30
CA MET A 578 -26.42 28.16 -31.68
C MET A 578 -27.10 28.74 -30.46
N HIS A 579 -28.36 28.37 -30.26
CA HIS A 579 -29.18 28.90 -29.19
C HIS A 579 -29.79 27.75 -28.39
N SER A 580 -29.70 27.85 -27.07
CA SER A 580 -30.38 26.97 -26.13
C SER A 580 -31.28 27.79 -25.19
N ALA A 581 -32.07 27.11 -24.36
CA ALA A 581 -32.94 27.77 -23.39
C ALA A 581 -32.18 28.64 -22.35
N ARG A 582 -30.87 28.41 -22.15
CA ARG A 582 -30.06 29.09 -21.12
C ARG A 582 -28.80 29.78 -21.65
N HIS A 583 -28.37 29.45 -22.86
CA HIS A 583 -27.08 29.90 -23.40
C HIS A 583 -27.19 30.22 -24.89
N ARG A 584 -26.43 31.23 -25.31
CA ARG A 584 -26.10 31.52 -26.70
C ARG A 584 -24.66 31.08 -26.94
N TRP A 585 -24.42 30.50 -28.10
CA TRP A 585 -23.10 30.04 -28.52
C TRP A 585 -22.77 30.65 -29.87
N GLU A 586 -21.54 31.13 -30.02
CA GLU A 586 -21.04 31.71 -31.26
C GLU A 586 -19.70 31.08 -31.59
N ALA A 587 -19.56 30.54 -32.79
CA ALA A 587 -18.34 29.97 -33.30
C ALA A 587 -17.93 30.71 -34.56
N GLN A 588 -16.68 31.18 -34.62
CA GLN A 588 -16.13 31.85 -35.79
C GLN A 588 -14.79 31.23 -36.16
N GLN A 589 -14.60 30.97 -37.45
CA GLN A 589 -13.33 30.51 -38.00
C GLN A 589 -12.51 31.70 -38.50
N ASP A 590 -11.22 31.73 -38.17
CA ASP A 590 -10.29 32.72 -38.70
C ASP A 590 -9.70 32.30 -40.06
N ALA A 591 -8.86 33.18 -40.62
CA ALA A 591 -8.20 32.95 -41.91
C ALA A 591 -7.15 31.80 -41.88
N GLU A 592 -6.76 31.33 -40.70
CA GLU A 592 -5.80 30.23 -40.48
C GLU A 592 -6.50 28.90 -40.18
N GLY A 593 -7.84 28.89 -40.21
CA GLY A 593 -8.67 27.70 -39.97
C GLY A 593 -8.95 27.42 -38.49
N LEU A 594 -8.59 28.33 -37.58
CA LEU A 594 -8.82 28.22 -36.15
C LEU A 594 -10.27 28.62 -35.82
N TRP A 595 -10.99 27.73 -35.15
CA TRP A 595 -12.33 28.00 -34.65
C TRP A 595 -12.28 28.55 -33.23
N ARG A 596 -12.92 29.69 -33.00
CA ARG A 596 -13.16 30.25 -31.67
C ARG A 596 -14.64 30.14 -31.33
N VAL A 597 -14.97 29.35 -30.31
CA VAL A 597 -16.34 29.15 -29.82
C VAL A 597 -16.50 29.84 -28.48
N THR A 598 -17.52 30.68 -28.33
CA THR A 598 -17.86 31.35 -27.08
C THR A 598 -19.23 30.88 -26.60
N ARG A 599 -19.39 30.72 -25.28
CA ARG A 599 -20.68 30.49 -24.62
C ARG A 599 -21.00 31.63 -23.70
N THR A 600 -22.12 32.29 -23.96
CA THR A 600 -22.67 33.34 -23.11
C THR A 600 -23.98 32.88 -22.49
N GLN A 601 -24.16 33.16 -21.20
CA GLN A 601 -25.43 32.93 -20.52
C GLN A 601 -26.43 33.99 -20.99
N ARG A 602 -27.65 33.55 -21.30
CA ARG A 602 -28.69 34.43 -21.86
C ARG A 602 -29.45 35.20 -20.78
#